data_AF-A0A2V1P5A4-F1
#
_entry.id   AF-A0A2V1P5A4-F1
#
_cell.length_a   1.000
_cell.length_b   1.000
_cell.length_c   1.000
_cell.angle_alpha   90.00
_cell.angle_beta   90.00
_cell.angle_gamma   90.00
#
_symmetry.space_group_name_H-M   'P 1'
#
loop_
_entity.id
_entity.type
_entity.pdbx_description
1 polymer ?
#
loop_
_entity_poly.entity_id
_entity_poly.type
_entity_poly.pdbx_seq_one_letter_code
_entity_poly.pdbx_strand_id
1 'polypeptide(L)' 'MEARLIAALVLSPFVVAFLYAGIHEYLRYKSEGSADYGLVYDEETGTTHVTAIPEDEDAFDPEDFDPNEYNDPETDKTT' A
#
# COMPACT_ATOMS: atom_id res chain seq x y z
N MET A 1 -15.22 -18.56 -32.60
CA MET A 1 -15.30 -17.38 -31.70
C MET A 1 -14.38 -16.31 -32.29
N GLU A 2 -14.86 -15.08 -32.48
CA GLU A 2 -14.07 -14.01 -33.09
C GLU A 2 -12.88 -13.65 -32.17
N ALA A 3 -11.66 -13.61 -32.71
CA ALA A 3 -10.45 -13.35 -31.91
C ALA A 3 -10.52 -12.01 -31.15
N ARG A 4 -11.20 -11.02 -31.73
CA ARG A 4 -11.46 -9.72 -31.11
C ARG A 4 -12.33 -9.83 -29.86
N LEU A 5 -13.34 -10.70 -29.87
CA LEU A 5 -14.22 -10.95 -28.72
C LEU A 5 -13.46 -11.64 -27.58
N ILE A 6 -12.57 -12.58 -27.91
CA ILE A 6 -11.71 -13.24 -26.90
C ILE A 6 -10.79 -12.20 -26.26
N ALA A 7 -10.13 -11.37 -27.05
CA ALA A 7 -9.25 -10.32 -26.54
C ALA A 7 -10.02 -9.32 -25.65
N ALA A 8 -11.20 -8.88 -26.07
CA ALA A 8 -12.04 -8.00 -25.28
C ALA A 8 -12.47 -8.64 -23.95
N LEU A 9 -12.84 -9.92 -23.96
CA LEU A 9 -13.22 -10.64 -22.76
C LEU A 9 -12.04 -10.76 -21.78
N VAL A 10 -10.85 -11.11 -22.28
CA VAL A 10 -9.61 -11.23 -21.48
C VAL A 10 -9.19 -9.88 -20.89
N LEU A 11 -9.33 -8.79 -21.64
CA LEU A 11 -8.94 -7.45 -21.17
C LEU A 11 -9.99 -6.83 -20.24
N SER A 12 -11.27 -7.21 -20.37
CA SER A 12 -12.37 -6.61 -19.62
C SER A 12 -12.18 -6.56 -18.09
N PRO A 13 -11.72 -7.60 -17.36
CA PRO A 13 -11.52 -7.49 -15.92
C PRO A 13 -10.49 -6.43 -15.55
N PHE A 14 -9.41 -6.30 -16.32
CA PHE A 14 -8.39 -5.27 -16.10
C PHE A 14 -8.96 -3.89 -16.36
N VAL A 15 -9.63 -3.70 -17.49
CA VAL A 15 -10.25 -2.41 -17.84
C VAL A 15 -11.23 -1.98 -16.74
N VAL A 16 -12.08 -2.88 -16.25
CA VAL A 16 -13.01 -2.60 -15.16
C VAL A 16 -12.26 -2.23 -13.87
N ALA A 17 -11.23 -2.99 -13.49
CA ALA A 17 -10.44 -2.69 -12.29
C ALA A 17 -9.75 -1.32 -12.36
N PHE A 18 -9.12 -1.00 -13.50
CA PHE A 18 -8.44 0.29 -13.70
C PHE A 18 -9.43 1.46 -13.73
N LEU A 19 -10.59 1.30 -14.37
CA LEU A 19 -11.63 2.33 -14.35
C LEU A 19 -12.14 2.57 -12.93
N TYR A 20 -12.41 1.51 -12.18
CA TYR A 20 -12.85 1.61 -10.79
C TYR A 20 -11.80 2.31 -9.92
N ALA A 21 -10.55 1.88 -9.99
CA ALA A 21 -9.45 2.47 -9.23
C ALA A 21 -9.25 3.95 -9.59
N GLY A 22 -9.29 4.29 -10.89
CA GLY A 22 -9.14 5.68 -11.33
C GLY A 22 -10.30 6.58 -10.89
N ILE A 23 -11.54 6.10 -10.93
CA ILE A 23 -12.70 6.85 -10.41
C ILE A 23 -12.57 7.02 -8.90
N HIS A 24 -12.21 5.96 -8.18
CA HIS A 24 -12.05 5.98 -6.73
C HIS A 24 -10.97 6.99 -6.32
N GLU A 25 -9.80 6.96 -6.97
CA GLU A 25 -8.70 7.88 -6.70
C GLU A 25 -9.05 9.33 -7.08
N TYR A 26 -9.77 9.54 -8.18
CA TYR A 26 -10.25 10.88 -8.53
C TYR A 26 -11.20 11.46 -7.48
N LEU A 27 -12.11 10.63 -6.95
CA LEU A 27 -13.02 11.03 -5.88
C LEU A 27 -12.25 11.34 -4.59
N ARG A 28 -11.27 10.50 -4.23
CA ARG A 28 -10.37 10.70 -3.10
C ARG A 28 -9.58 12.00 -3.23
N TYR A 29 -8.94 12.22 -4.38
CA TYR A 29 -8.20 13.45 -4.67
C TYR A 29 -9.08 14.70 -4.52
N LYS A 30 -10.34 14.63 -4.94
CA LYS A 30 -11.27 15.75 -4.79
C LYS A 30 -11.66 16.01 -3.33
N SER A 31 -11.72 14.99 -2.47
CA SER A 31 -12.08 15.15 -1.05
C SER A 31 -10.89 15.49 -0.15
N GLU A 32 -9.73 14.90 -0.42
CA GLU A 32 -8.55 14.92 0.47
C GLU A 32 -7.38 15.73 -0.10
N GLY A 33 -7.35 16.01 -1.40
CA GLY A 33 -6.25 16.69 -2.06
C GLY A 33 -5.15 15.74 -2.55
N SER A 34 -3.95 16.29 -2.76
CA SER A 34 -2.76 15.49 -3.09
C SER A 34 -2.42 14.55 -1.94
N ALA A 35 -2.01 13.34 -2.25
CA ALA A 35 -1.41 12.43 -1.28
C ALA A 35 0.03 12.17 -1.68
N ASP A 36 0.92 12.15 -0.70
CA ASP A 36 2.25 11.58 -0.86
C ASP A 36 2.15 10.07 -0.66
N TYR A 37 2.74 9.31 -1.59
CA TYR A 37 2.71 7.86 -1.56
C TYR A 37 4.07 7.34 -1.17
N GLY A 38 4.10 6.39 -0.24
CA GLY A 38 5.34 5.74 0.18
C GLY A 38 5.09 4.42 0.87
N LEU A 39 6.17 3.82 1.36
CA LEU A 39 6.15 2.53 2.01
C LEU A 39 5.70 2.70 3.46
N VAL A 40 4.80 1.82 3.92
CA VAL A 40 4.33 1.77 5.31
C VAL A 40 4.53 0.36 5.84
N TYR A 41 5.04 0.26 7.07
CA TYR A 41 5.20 -1.00 7.79
C TYR A 41 3.93 -1.32 8.58
N ASP A 42 3.39 -2.52 8.37
CA ASP A 42 2.28 -3.08 9.11
C ASP A 42 2.81 -4.05 10.19
N GLU A 43 2.74 -3.63 11.45
CA GLU A 43 3.20 -4.41 12.60
C GLU A 43 2.38 -5.68 12.84
N GLU A 44 1.09 -5.70 12.46
CA GLU A 44 0.21 -6.85 12.69
C GLU A 44 0.61 -8.02 11.80
N THR A 45 0.95 -7.73 10.54
CA THR A 45 1.33 -8.74 9.55
C THR A 45 2.84 -8.91 9.41
N GLY A 46 3.63 -7.95 9.91
CA GLY A 46 5.07 -7.88 9.71
C GLY A 46 5.45 -7.64 8.25
N THR A 47 4.60 -6.94 7.48
CA THR A 47 4.82 -6.68 6.05
C THR A 47 4.87 -5.19 5.73
N THR A 48 5.52 -4.83 4.62
CA THR A 48 5.50 -3.46 4.10
C THR A 48 4.63 -3.37 2.86
N HIS A 49 3.92 -2.26 2.70
CA HIS A 49 3.05 -2.00 1.55
C HIS A 49 3.03 -0.52 1.19
N VAL A 50 2.72 -0.22 -0.07
CA VAL A 50 2.64 1.17 -0.56
C VAL A 50 1.23 1.68 -0.34
N THR A 51 1.11 2.81 0.35
CA THR A 51 -0.16 3.50 0.58
C THR A 51 0.05 5.02 0.59
N ALA A 52 -1.05 5.77 0.67
CA ALA A 52 -1.00 7.19 0.95
C ALA A 52 -0.49 7.43 2.38
N ILE A 53 0.47 8.34 2.51
CA ILE A 53 1.08 8.73 3.77
C ILE A 53 0.45 10.07 4.19
N PRO A 54 -0.07 10.16 5.43
CA PRO A 54 -0.49 11.44 6.00
C PRO A 54 0.62 12.50 5.94
N GLU A 55 0.28 13.78 5.79
CA GLU A 55 1.29 14.85 5.72
C GLU A 55 2.17 14.97 6.99
N ASP A 56 1.71 14.39 8.10
CA ASP A 56 2.38 14.36 9.40
C ASP A 56 3.14 13.06 9.71
N GLU A 57 3.18 12.12 8.77
CA GLU A 57 3.92 10.86 8.90
C GLU A 57 5.00 10.76 7.80
N ASP A 58 6.14 10.16 8.16
CA ASP A 58 7.20 9.86 7.21
C ASP A 58 7.01 8.45 6.64
N ALA A 59 7.46 8.25 5.39
CA ALA A 59 7.52 6.92 4.80
C ALA A 59 8.48 6.02 5.60
N PHE A 60 8.11 4.76 5.76
CA PHE A 60 9.01 3.75 6.30
C PHE A 60 10.23 3.59 5.39
N ASP A 61 11.42 3.86 5.93
CA ASP A 61 12.71 3.59 5.28
C ASP A 61 13.29 2.27 5.84
N PRO A 62 13.40 1.21 5.01
CA PRO A 62 14.01 -0.05 5.43
C PRO A 62 15.47 0.08 5.88
N GLU A 63 16.20 1.10 5.44
CA GLU A 63 17.60 1.32 5.82
C GLU A 63 17.73 1.89 7.24
N ASP A 64 16.68 2.56 7.74
CA ASP A 64 16.60 3.07 9.11
C ASP A 64 16.14 2.00 10.11
N PHE A 65 15.70 0.83 9.65
CA PHE A 65 15.21 -0.24 10.51
C PHE A 65 16.34 -1.01 11.18
N ASP A 66 16.51 -0.86 12.51
CA ASP A 66 17.44 -1.66 13.31
C ASP A 66 16.71 -2.73 14.14
N PRO A 67 16.82 -4.03 13.80
CA PRO A 67 16.22 -5.11 14.59
C PRO A 67 16.81 -5.25 16.00
N ASN A 68 17.97 -4.64 16.29
CA ASN A 68 18.56 -4.63 17.62
C ASN A 68 17.92 -3.58 18.56
N GLU A 69 17.16 -2.62 18.03
CA GLU A 69 16.38 -1.68 18.85
C GLU A 69 15.09 -2.30 19.40
N TYR A 70 14.72 -3.50 18.95
CA TYR A 70 13.59 -4.25 19.50
C TYR A 70 13.88 -4.69 20.94
N ASN A 71 13.31 -3.95 21.89
CA ASN A 71 13.47 -4.22 23.32
C ASN A 71 12.36 -5.17 23.78
N ASP A 72 12.61 -6.48 23.69
CA ASP A 72 11.66 -7.52 24.10
C ASP A 72 11.46 -7.51 25.64
N PRO A 73 10.28 -7.11 26.16
CA PRO A 73 10.03 -7.07 27.60
C PRO A 73 10.03 -8.46 28.27
N GLU A 74 10.05 -9.56 27.52
CA GLU A 74 10.22 -10.92 28.05
C GLU A 74 11.69 -11.28 28.29
N THR A 75 12.64 -10.67 27.57
CA THR A 75 14.08 -10.91 27.78
C THR A 75 14.65 -10.24 29.03
N ASP A 76 14.02 -9.17 29.53
CA ASP A 76 14.47 -8.40 30.70
C ASP A 76 14.14 -9.07 32.07
N LYS A 77 13.47 -10.24 32.06
CA LYS A 77 13.06 -10.93 33.30
C LYS A 77 14.03 -12.01 33.79
N THR A 78 15.22 -12.14 33.19
CA THR A 78 16.14 -13.26 33.49
C THR A 78 17.59 -12.85 33.86
N THR A 79 17.78 -11.70 34.51
CA THR A 79 19.08 -11.37 35.16
C THR A 79 18.90 -11.05 36.63
#